data_AF-A0A7L1QEZ4-F1
#
_entry.id   AF-A0A7L1QEZ4-F1
#
_cell.length_a   1.000
_cell.length_b   1.000
_cell.length_c   1.000
_cell.angle_alpha   90.00
_cell.angle_beta   90.00
_cell.angle_gamma   90.00
#
_symmetry.space_group_name_H-M   'P 1'
#
loop_
_entity.id
_entity.type
_entity.pdbx_description
1 polymer ?
#
loop_
_entity_poly.entity_id
_entity_poly.type
_entity_poly.pdbx_seq_one_letter_code
_entity_poly.pdbx_strand_id
1 'polypeptide(L)'
;GTQSDQEVTGTRSDHEVMGTQSDQEVTGTQSDQEVMGTQSDQEVMGTQSDHKVMGTQSDQEVTGTRSDQKVTGTQSDQEVMGTQSDQ
;
A
#
# COMPACT_ATOMS: atom_id res chain seq x y z
N GLY A 1 -6.72 -8.88 -19.12
CA GLY A 1 -6.06 -8.16 -18.02
C GLY A 1 -6.08 -9.06 -16.83
N THR A 2 -4.96 -9.19 -16.13
CA THR A 2 -4.91 -9.86 -14.83
C THR A 2 -5.29 -8.80 -13.79
N GLN A 3 -6.43 -8.99 -13.14
CA GLN A 3 -6.83 -8.22 -11.97
C GLN A 3 -6.39 -9.02 -10.74
N SER A 4 -5.78 -8.34 -9.79
CA SER A 4 -5.35 -8.91 -8.52
C SER A 4 -6.00 -8.09 -7.40
N ASP A 5 -6.62 -8.78 -6.46
CA ASP A 5 -7.27 -8.20 -5.28
C ASP A 5 -6.90 -9.09 -4.10
N GLN A 6 -6.36 -8.51 -3.02
CA GLN A 6 -6.15 -9.26 -1.78
C GLN A 6 -6.41 -8.41 -0.54
N GLU A 7 -7.00 -9.06 0.45
CA GLU A 7 -7.16 -8.57 1.81
C GLU A 7 -6.25 -9.35 2.75
N VAL A 8 -5.48 -8.65 3.59
CA VAL A 8 -4.54 -9.26 4.52
C VAL A 8 -4.79 -8.74 5.93
N THR A 9 -5.13 -9.65 6.86
CA THR A 9 -5.29 -9.31 8.27
C THR A 9 -4.36 -10.15 9.14
N GLY A 10 -3.56 -9.51 10.00
CA GLY A 10 -2.67 -10.22 10.92
C GLY A 10 -1.81 -9.30 11.77
N THR A 11 -1.12 -9.85 12.77
CA THR A 11 -0.16 -9.08 13.58
C THR A 11 1.06 -8.66 12.78
N ARG A 12 1.47 -9.48 11.81
CA ARG A 12 2.57 -9.20 10.89
C ARG A 12 2.26 -9.74 9.50
N SER A 13 2.46 -8.92 8.48
CA SER A 13 2.13 -9.23 7.09
C SER A 13 3.24 -8.75 6.15
N ASP A 14 3.62 -9.55 5.16
CA ASP A 14 4.57 -9.22 4.10
C ASP A 14 4.06 -9.81 2.78
N HIS A 15 3.60 -8.97 1.84
CA HIS A 15 3.00 -9.43 0.58
C HIS A 15 3.45 -8.58 -0.61
N GLU A 16 3.43 -9.23 -1.78
CA GLU A 16 3.66 -8.62 -3.08
C GLU A 16 2.45 -8.86 -3.98
N VAL A 17 1.94 -7.80 -4.59
CA VAL A 17 0.82 -7.89 -5.54
C VAL A 17 1.21 -7.35 -6.89
N MET A 18 0.94 -8.15 -7.93
CA MET A 18 1.23 -7.82 -9.31
C MET A 18 -0.01 -8.05 -10.18
N GLY A 19 -0.33 -7.06 -11.01
CA GLY A 19 -1.50 -7.10 -11.89
C GLY A 19 -1.52 -5.94 -12.87
N THR A 20 -2.36 -6.02 -13.92
CA THR A 20 -2.66 -4.81 -14.71
C THR A 20 -3.46 -3.80 -13.89
N GLN A 21 -4.36 -4.31 -13.05
CA GLN A 21 -5.08 -3.60 -12.00
C GLN A 21 -4.84 -4.38 -10.70
N SER A 22 -4.41 -3.68 -9.66
CA SER A 22 -4.07 -4.27 -8.37
C SER A 22 -4.77 -3.48 -7.27
N ASP A 23 -5.47 -4.18 -6.38
CA ASP A 23 -6.11 -3.63 -5.18
C ASP A 23 -5.66 -4.43 -3.95
N GLN A 24 -5.38 -3.72 -2.85
CA GLN A 24 -4.77 -4.26 -1.65
C GLN A 24 -5.29 -3.56 -0.39
N GLU A 25 -5.92 -4.33 0.50
CA GLU A 25 -6.23 -3.88 1.85
C GLU A 25 -5.39 -4.66 2.88
N VAL A 26 -4.66 -3.95 3.74
CA VAL A 26 -3.83 -4.57 4.78
C VAL A 26 -4.13 -3.98 6.14
N THR A 27 -4.56 -4.83 7.08
CA THR A 27 -4.78 -4.47 8.48
C THR A 27 -3.84 -5.26 9.39
N GLY A 28 -3.00 -4.57 10.17
CA GLY A 28 -2.09 -5.25 11.10
C GLY A 28 -1.23 -4.38 12.00
N THR A 29 -0.51 -4.98 12.95
CA THR A 29 0.40 -4.20 13.81
C THR A 29 1.67 -3.79 13.06
N GLN A 30 2.20 -4.70 12.24
CA GLN A 30 3.36 -4.47 11.37
C GLN A 30 3.06 -4.98 9.96
N SER A 31 3.30 -4.16 8.93
CA SER A 31 3.08 -4.57 7.54
C SER A 31 4.14 -4.00 6.60
N ASP A 32 4.75 -4.87 5.79
CA ASP A 32 5.60 -4.49 4.66
C ASP A 32 4.88 -4.90 3.36
N GLN A 33 4.82 -4.04 2.34
CA GLN A 33 4.09 -4.37 1.10
C GLN A 33 4.71 -3.74 -0.15
N GLU A 34 4.66 -4.49 -1.25
CA GLU A 34 4.89 -3.95 -2.60
C GLU A 34 3.70 -4.24 -3.53
N VAL A 35 3.13 -3.17 -4.12
CA VAL A 35 2.06 -3.26 -5.11
C VAL A 35 2.56 -2.74 -6.45
N MET A 36 2.41 -3.55 -7.50
CA MET A 36 2.82 -3.20 -8.86
C MET A 36 1.68 -3.41 -9.85
N GLY A 37 1.40 -2.39 -10.66
CA GLY A 37 0.43 -2.49 -11.74
C GLY A 37 0.32 -1.27 -12.64
N THR A 38 -0.59 -1.31 -13.62
CA THR A 38 -0.84 -0.11 -14.45
C THR A 38 -1.70 0.88 -13.67
N GLN A 39 -2.70 0.35 -12.96
CA GLN A 39 -3.48 1.02 -11.93
C GLN A 39 -3.30 0.23 -10.63
N SER A 40 -2.96 0.90 -9.54
CA SER A 40 -2.72 0.26 -8.24
C SER A 40 -3.31 1.10 -7.13
N ASP A 41 -4.19 0.50 -6.34
CA ASP A 41 -4.79 1.15 -5.17
C ASP A 41 -4.37 0.33 -3.93
N GLN A 42 -4.01 1.02 -2.85
CA GLN A 42 -3.57 0.36 -1.62
C GLN A 42 -4.10 1.10 -0.38
N GLU A 43 -4.80 0.39 0.50
CA GLU A 43 -5.18 0.86 1.83
C GLU A 43 -4.44 0.06 2.91
N VAL A 44 -3.81 0.77 3.86
CA VAL A 44 -3.12 0.12 4.97
C VAL A 44 -3.48 0.74 6.31
N MET A 45 -3.92 -0.10 7.24
CA MET A 45 -4.18 0.26 8.62
C MET A 45 -3.24 -0.48 9.56
N GLY A 46 -2.39 0.24 10.29
CA GLY A 46 -1.49 -0.42 11.23
C GLY A 46 -0.68 0.46 12.17
N THR A 47 0.11 -0.18 13.04
CA THR A 47 0.94 0.60 14.00
C THR A 47 2.27 1.00 13.37
N GLN A 48 2.87 0.10 12.60
CA GLN A 48 4.11 0.32 11.87
C GLN A 48 3.98 -0.25 10.46
N SER A 49 4.32 0.54 9.44
CA SER A 49 4.10 0.12 8.06
C SER A 49 5.18 0.64 7.09
N ASP A 50 5.66 -0.20 6.17
CA ASP A 50 6.58 0.17 5.07
C ASP A 50 6.00 -0.29 3.73
N HIS A 51 5.74 0.66 2.82
CA HIS A 51 4.95 0.38 1.63
C HIS A 51 5.47 1.02 0.37
N LYS A 52 5.38 0.27 -0.73
CA LYS A 52 5.76 0.75 -2.06
C LYS A 52 4.68 0.43 -3.07
N VAL A 53 4.14 1.47 -3.71
CA VAL A 53 3.18 1.35 -4.81
C VAL A 53 3.84 1.84 -6.10
N MET A 54 3.78 1.03 -7.14
CA MET A 54 4.31 1.37 -8.45
C MET A 54 3.26 1.16 -9.55
N GLY A 55 2.97 2.23 -10.29
CA GLY A 55 2.12 2.12 -11.46
C GLY A 55 2.03 3.35 -12.34
N THR A 56 1.15 3.31 -13.33
CA THR A 56 0.92 4.50 -14.19
C THR A 56 -0.02 5.47 -13.47
N GLN A 57 -1.06 4.91 -12.85
CA GLN A 57 -1.94 5.55 -11.88
C GLN A 57 -1.81 4.79 -10.56
N SER A 58 -1.65 5.50 -9.45
CA SER A 58 -1.41 4.86 -8.16
C SER A 58 -1.97 5.69 -7.02
N ASP A 59 -2.86 5.10 -6.23
CA ASP A 59 -3.43 5.74 -5.06
C ASP A 59 -3.05 4.95 -3.80
N GLN A 60 -2.62 5.66 -2.76
CA GLN A 60 -2.22 5.02 -1.51
C GLN A 60 -2.80 5.75 -0.31
N GLU A 61 -3.52 5.03 0.54
CA GLU A 61 -3.99 5.48 1.84
C GLU A 61 -3.32 4.67 2.95
N VAL A 62 -2.74 5.37 3.94
CA VAL A 62 -2.14 4.70 5.10
C VAL A 62 -2.54 5.38 6.39
N THR A 63 -3.09 4.61 7.31
CA THR A 63 -3.44 5.05 8.66
C THR A 63 -2.58 4.30 9.67
N GLY A 64 -1.79 5.02 10.47
CA GLY A 64 -0.97 4.37 11.48
C GLY A 64 -0.15 5.24 12.41
N THR A 65 0.63 4.61 13.30
CA THR A 65 1.47 5.36 14.26
C THR A 65 2.80 5.76 13.63
N ARG A 66 3.40 4.85 12.86
CA ARG A 66 4.66 5.04 12.14
C ARG A 66 4.58 4.46 10.71
N SER A 67 4.86 5.26 9.70
CA SER A 67 4.74 4.83 8.30
C SER A 67 5.91 5.32 7.45
N ASP A 68 6.45 4.45 6.60
CA ASP A 68 7.40 4.77 5.52
C ASP A 68 6.78 4.34 4.19
N GLN A 69 6.80 5.21 3.18
CA GLN A 69 6.04 5.02 1.96
C GLN A 69 6.77 5.51 0.74
N LYS A 70 6.49 4.84 -0.38
CA LYS A 70 6.92 5.28 -1.70
C LYS A 70 5.88 4.97 -2.76
N VAL A 71 5.21 6.00 -3.26
CA VAL A 71 4.37 5.90 -4.45
C VAL A 71 5.16 6.37 -5.67
N THR A 72 5.15 5.58 -6.75
CA THR A 72 5.80 5.95 -8.01
C THR A 72 4.85 5.73 -9.17
N GLY A 73 4.47 6.82 -9.83
CA GLY A 73 3.66 6.77 -11.04
C GLY A 73 3.56 8.07 -11.82
N THR A 74 2.82 8.01 -12.94
CA THR A 74 2.60 9.19 -13.78
C THR A 74 1.52 10.08 -13.18
N GLN A 75 0.54 9.46 -12.53
CA GLN A 75 -0.45 10.09 -11.67
C GLN A 75 -0.40 9.34 -10.34
N SER A 76 -0.14 10.04 -9.25
CA SER A 76 0.03 9.41 -7.95
C SER A 76 -0.57 10.30 -6.86
N ASP A 77 -1.51 9.75 -6.11
CA ASP A 77 -2.10 10.38 -4.93
C ASP A 77 -1.74 9.57 -3.67
N GLN A 78 -1.44 10.27 -2.59
CA GLN A 78 -1.00 9.65 -1.34
C GLN A 78 -1.60 10.39 -0.15
N GLU A 79 -2.33 9.65 0.68
CA GLU A 79 -2.86 10.13 1.94
C GLU A 79 -2.28 9.35 3.13
N VAL A 80 -1.83 10.08 4.14
CA VAL A 80 -1.18 9.48 5.31
C VAL A 80 -1.69 10.12 6.58
N MET A 81 -2.28 9.29 7.43
CA MET A 81 -2.78 9.70 8.73
C MET A 81 -1.99 9.00 9.82
N GLY A 82 -1.13 9.76 10.52
CA GLY A 82 -0.32 9.16 11.58
C GLY A 82 0.51 10.11 12.41
N THR A 83 1.11 9.58 13.47
CA THR A 83 1.94 10.38 14.40
C THR A 83 3.37 10.58 13.91
N GLN A 84 3.88 9.66 13.07
CA GLN A 84 5.18 9.75 12.40
C GLN A 84 5.06 9.17 10.99
N SER A 85 5.33 9.96 9.97
CA SER A 85 5.28 9.53 8.58
C SER A 85 6.46 10.09 7.80
N ASP A 86 7.15 9.22 7.08
CA ASP A 86 8.13 9.58 6.05
C ASP A 86 7.54 9.22 4.67
N GLN A 87 7.73 10.11 3.69
CA GLN A 87 7.24 10.01 2.31
C GLN A 87 8.38 10.27 1.32
#